data_AF-A0A4Q6BQI0-F1
#
_entry.id   AF-A0A4Q6BQI0-F1
#
_cell.length_a   1.000
_cell.length_b   1.000
_cell.length_c   1.000
_cell.angle_alpha   90.00
_cell.angle_beta   90.00
_cell.angle_gamma   90.00
#
_symmetry.space_group_name_H-M   'P 1'
#
loop_
_entity.id
_entity.type
_entity.pdbx_description
1 polymer ?
#
loop_
_entity_poly.entity_id
_entity_poly.type
_entity_poly.pdbx_seq_one_letter_code
_entity_poly.pdbx_strand_id
1 'polypeptide(L)' 'MGNALLETLVLATGLPEGEVTRELQALMRKYGKTPETVTMDDLRQLMRDYVQDVLMEKKQRLS' A
#
# COMPACT_ATOMS: atom_id res chain seq x y z
N MET A 1 -7.19 12.71 8.96
CA MET A 1 -8.05 11.58 8.56
C MET A 1 -7.24 10.48 7.86
N GLY A 2 -6.35 10.78 6.91
CA GLY A 2 -5.55 9.75 6.24
C GLY A 2 -4.54 9.01 7.15
N ASN A 3 -3.99 9.65 8.19
CA ASN A 3 -3.09 8.97 9.16
C ASN A 3 -3.77 7.80 9.90
N ALA A 4 -5.00 7.99 10.39
CA ALA A 4 -5.77 6.93 11.06
C ALA A 4 -6.10 5.76 10.11
N LEU A 5 -6.19 6.07 8.82
CA LEU A 5 -6.49 5.14 7.73
C LEU A 5 -5.29 4.23 7.44
N LEU A 6 -4.09 4.80 7.44
CA LEU A 6 -2.82 4.05 7.40
C LEU A 6 -2.64 3.17 8.63
N GLU A 7 -2.85 3.70 9.83
CA GLU A 7 -2.74 2.93 11.07
C GLU A 7 -3.68 1.71 11.06
N THR A 8 -4.93 1.91 10.63
CA THR A 8 -5.91 0.83 10.50
C THR A 8 -5.44 -0.25 9.54
N LEU A 9 -4.87 0.14 8.39
CA LEU A 9 -4.34 -0.80 7.41
C LEU A 9 -3.15 -1.58 7.94
N VAL A 10 -2.19 -0.89 8.56
CA VAL A 10 -0.98 -1.52 9.08
C VAL A 10 -1.37 -2.57 10.12
N LEU A 11 -2.29 -2.24 11.03
CA LEU A 11 -2.84 -3.18 12.00
C LEU A 11 -3.60 -4.35 11.35
N ALA A 12 -4.36 -4.10 10.27
CA ALA A 12 -5.15 -5.12 9.60
C ALA A 12 -4.32 -6.17 8.85
N THR A 13 -3.09 -5.86 8.45
CA THR A 13 -2.23 -6.81 7.71
C THR A 13 -1.73 -7.97 8.57
N GLY A 14 -1.63 -7.79 9.90
CA GLY A 14 -0.99 -8.76 10.79
C GLY A 14 0.52 -8.93 10.55
N LEU A 15 1.13 -8.05 9.74
CA LEU A 15 2.55 -8.05 9.41
C LEU A 15 3.32 -7.06 10.31
N PRO A 16 4.66 -7.15 10.37
CA PRO A 16 5.47 -6.22 11.14
C PRO A 16 5.21 -4.76 10.77
N GLU A 17 4.72 -3.97 11.72
CA GLU A 17 4.29 -2.58 11.53
C GLU A 17 5.34 -1.73 10.79
N GLY A 18 6.61 -1.87 11.16
CA GLY A 18 7.71 -1.09 10.58
C GLY A 18 8.07 -1.46 9.14
N GLU A 19 7.75 -2.67 8.68
CA GLU A 19 7.93 -3.09 7.28
C GLU A 19 6.76 -2.60 6.43
N VAL A 20 5.54 -2.84 6.91
CA VAL A 20 4.31 -2.44 6.22
C VAL A 20 4.22 -0.93 6.07
N THR A 21 4.54 -0.18 7.12
CA THR A 21 4.51 1.29 7.08
C THR A 21 5.49 1.84 6.04
N ARG A 22 6.69 1.26 5.96
CA ARG A 22 7.69 1.68 4.96
C ARG A 22 7.21 1.42 3.55
N GLU A 23 6.66 0.23 3.31
CA GLU A 23 6.15 -0.16 1.99
C GLU A 23 4.97 0.71 1.57
N LEU A 24 3.98 0.93 2.46
CA LEU A 24 2.83 1.79 2.19
C LEU A 24 3.26 3.23 1.89
N GLN A 25 4.21 3.79 2.66
CA GLN A 25 4.75 5.12 2.39
C GLN A 25 5.46 5.19 1.02
N ALA A 26 6.22 4.15 0.65
CA ALA A 26 6.87 4.07 -0.66
C ALA A 26 5.85 4.02 -1.80
N LEU A 27 4.80 3.22 -1.65
CA LEU A 27 3.69 3.14 -2.60
C LEU A 27 2.99 4.49 -2.72
N MET A 28 2.67 5.16 -1.62
CA MET A 28 1.99 6.46 -1.67
C MET A 28 2.83 7.53 -2.38
N ARG A 29 4.15 7.53 -2.17
CA ARG A 29 5.08 8.40 -2.91
C ARG A 29 5.08 8.12 -4.41
N LYS A 30 4.99 6.86 -4.84
CA LYS A 30 4.87 6.49 -6.27
C LYS A 30 3.65 7.14 -6.93
N TYR A 31 2.58 7.37 -6.16
CA TYR A 31 1.33 8.01 -6.61
C TYR A 31 1.27 9.52 -6.32
N GLY A 32 2.34 10.13 -5.81
CA GLY A 32 2.38 11.55 -5.45
C GLY A 32 1.46 11.93 -4.29
N LYS A 33 1.13 10.97 -3.42
CA LYS A 33 0.25 11.16 -2.25
C LYS A 33 1.05 11.15 -0.96
N THR A 34 0.50 11.82 0.06
CA THR A 34 1.01 11.81 1.43
C THR A 34 -0.05 11.26 2.40
N PRO A 35 0.32 10.80 3.59
CA PRO A 35 -0.62 10.36 4.63
C PRO A 35 -1.75 11.36 4.92
N GLU A 36 -1.49 12.65 4.76
CA GLU A 36 -2.44 13.73 5.02
C GLU A 36 -3.43 13.94 3.86
N THR A 37 -3.02 13.60 2.64
CA THR A 37 -3.75 13.88 1.39
C THR A 37 -4.40 12.64 0.78
N VAL A 38 -4.08 11.46 1.29
CA VAL A 38 -4.62 10.20 0.79
C VAL A 38 -6.08 10.02 1.19
N THR A 39 -6.89 9.64 0.20
CA THR A 39 -8.30 9.26 0.41
C THR A 39 -8.44 7.73 0.42
N MET A 40 -9.59 7.25 0.87
CA MET A 40 -9.91 5.82 0.79
C MET A 40 -9.91 5.31 -0.67
N ASP A 41 -10.33 6.13 -1.63
CA ASP A 41 -10.36 5.73 -3.04
C ASP A 41 -8.96 5.65 -3.63
N ASP A 42 -8.08 6.61 -3.32
CA ASP A 42 -6.66 6.56 -3.68
C ASP A 42 -6.02 5.27 -3.14
N LEU A 43 -6.32 4.95 -1.89
CA LEU A 43 -5.79 3.76 -1.22
C LEU A 43 -6.29 2.46 -1.85
N ARG A 44 -7.60 2.38 -2.17
CA ARG A 44 -8.15 1.22 -2.90
C ARG A 44 -7.48 1.04 -4.25
N GLN A 45 -7.20 2.12 -4.96
CA GLN A 45 -6.50 2.06 -6.24
C GLN A 45 -5.06 1.59 -6.06
N LEU A 46 -4.32 2.21 -5.14
CA LEU A 46 -2.95 1.85 -4.81
C LEU A 46 -2.80 0.37 -4.44
N MET A 47 -3.70 -0.15 -3.60
CA MET A 47 -3.67 -1.55 -3.19
C MET A 47 -3.98 -2.51 -4.35
N ARG A 48 -4.92 -2.17 -5.24
CA ARG A 48 -5.20 -2.98 -6.44
C ARG A 48 -3.99 -3.06 -7.35
N ASP A 49 -3.38 -1.92 -7.64
CA ASP A 49 -2.23 -1.83 -8.53
C ASP A 49 -1.03 -2.57 -7.92
N TYR A 50 -0.80 -2.43 -6.60
CA TYR A 50 0.24 -3.17 -5.89
C TYR A 50 0.06 -4.70 -5.98
N VAL A 51 -1.15 -5.20 -5.71
CA VAL A 51 -1.43 -6.64 -5.80
C VAL A 51 -1.24 -7.14 -7.23
N GLN A 52 -1.66 -6.36 -8.23
CA GLN A 52 -1.44 -6.69 -9.63
C GLN A 52 0.05 -6.77 -9.97
N ASP A 53 0.85 -5.79 -9.55
CA ASP A 53 2.31 -5.78 -9.75
C ASP A 53 2.95 -7.03 -9.14
N VAL A 54 2.60 -7.38 -7.89
CA VAL A 54 3.11 -8.57 -7.20
C VAL A 54 2.73 -9.85 -7.93
N LEU A 55 1.47 -9.99 -8.37
CA LEU A 55 1.01 -11.17 -9.10
C LEU A 55 1.71 -11.31 -10.46
N MET A 56 1.93 -10.20 -11.15
CA MET A 56 2.65 -10.19 -12.43
C MET A 56 4.11 -10.58 -12.26
N GLU A 57 4.79 -10.06 -11.23
CA GLU A 57 6.17 -10.44 -10.90
C GLU A 57 6.26 -11.94 -10.58
N LYS A 58 5.34 -12.46 -9.76
CA LYS A 58 5.29 -13.89 -9.43
C LYS A 58 5.03 -14.76 -10.65
N LYS A 59 4.12 -14.34 -11.55
CA LYS A 59 3.84 -15.05 -12.80
C LYS A 59 5.07 -15.12 -13.69
N GLN A 60 5.80 -14.01 -13.85
CA GLN A 60 7.03 -13.97 -14.67
C GLN A 60 8.13 -14.88 -14.11
N ARG A 61 8.26 -15.00 -12.78
CA ARG A 61 9.24 -15.89 -12.15
C ARG A 61 8.90 -17.39 -12.29
N LEU A 62 7.65 -17.71 -12.59
CA LEU A 62 7.15 -19.08 -12.74
C LEU A 62 7.05 -19.52 -14.22
N SER A 63 7.32 -18.61 -15.17
CA SER A 63 7.30 -18.85 -16.62
C SER A 63 8.71 -19.10 -17.14
#